data_AF-A0A558AX43-F1
#
_entry.id   AF-A0A558AX43-F1
#
_cell.length_a   1.000
_cell.length_b   1.000
_cell.length_c   1.000
_cell.angle_alpha   90.00
_cell.angle_beta   90.00
_cell.angle_gamma   90.00
#
_symmetry.space_group_name_H-M   'P 1'
#
loop_
_entity.id
_entity.type
_entity.pdbx_description
1 polymer ?
#
loop_
_entity_poly.entity_id
_entity_poly.type
_entity_poly.pdbx_seq_one_letter_code
_entity_poly.pdbx_strand_id
1 'polypeptide(L)'
;MGFFKYLTWDNAHMDLRYEQDPYDGHMNITNVYQDSRKVDMTRINDEYSGTIRDAQRVINANRIGMLIIYLALVFLPALIISVMQENILLLGVIIIYTILAYFVVEAVNQVKINQVLHKLDQDLKASSHSIRQG
;
A
#
# COMPACT_ATOMS: atom_id res chain seq x y z
N MET A 1 -13.46 -7.62 -10.71
CA MET A 1 -14.40 -6.71 -10.01
C MET A 1 -13.97 -6.32 -8.59
N GLY A 2 -13.10 -7.08 -7.90
CA GLY A 2 -12.58 -6.70 -6.57
C GLY A 2 -11.62 -5.51 -6.58
N PHE A 3 -10.77 -5.35 -7.60
CA PHE A 3 -9.77 -4.27 -7.68
C PHE A 3 -10.40 -2.87 -7.53
N PHE A 4 -11.39 -2.53 -8.36
CA PHE A 4 -12.08 -1.24 -8.29
C PHE A 4 -12.84 -1.05 -6.97
N LYS A 5 -13.44 -2.11 -6.42
CA LYS A 5 -14.13 -2.07 -5.12
C LYS A 5 -13.21 -1.59 -4.01
N TYR A 6 -11.95 -2.07 -3.97
CA TYR A 6 -10.97 -1.64 -2.98
C TYR A 6 -10.30 -0.32 -3.34
N LEU A 7 -10.15 -0.01 -4.63
CA LEU A 7 -9.62 1.28 -5.08
C LEU A 7 -10.51 2.45 -4.65
N THR A 8 -11.83 2.28 -4.72
CA THR A 8 -12.83 3.31 -4.37
C THR A 8 -13.45 3.11 -3.00
N TRP A 9 -12.87 2.25 -2.16
CA TRP A 9 -13.41 2.03 -0.82
C TRP A 9 -13.06 3.23 0.05
N ASP A 10 -14.06 4.07 0.27
CA ASP A 10 -13.97 5.21 1.17
C ASP A 10 -14.15 4.73 2.61
N ASN A 11 -13.13 4.99 3.43
CA ASN A 11 -13.13 4.65 4.84
C ASN A 11 -12.87 5.88 5.71
N ALA A 12 -13.70 6.90 5.53
CA ALA A 12 -13.68 8.17 6.27
C ALA A 12 -13.68 8.05 7.81
N HIS A 13 -13.84 6.85 8.38
CA HIS A 13 -13.86 6.61 9.83
C HIS A 13 -12.65 5.82 10.35
N MET A 14 -11.85 5.17 9.49
CA MET A 14 -10.58 4.57 9.91
C MET A 14 -9.40 5.46 9.58
N ASP A 15 -8.58 5.69 10.61
CA ASP A 15 -7.31 6.41 10.52
C ASP A 15 -6.24 5.47 11.10
N LEU A 16 -5.77 4.55 10.27
CA LEU A 16 -4.74 3.60 10.66
C LEU A 16 -3.40 4.34 10.75
N ARG A 17 -2.93 4.54 11.98
CA ARG A 17 -1.61 5.10 12.26
C ARG A 17 -0.77 4.04 12.94
N TYR A 18 0.49 3.96 12.54
CA TYR A 18 1.44 3.04 13.12
C TYR A 18 2.82 3.69 13.17
N GLU A 19 3.60 3.32 14.17
CA GLU A 19 5.01 3.70 14.32
C GLU A 19 5.86 2.44 14.27
N GLN A 20 6.99 2.52 13.59
CA GLN A 20 7.97 1.45 13.62
C GLN A 20 8.88 1.68 14.82
N ASP A 21 8.97 0.69 15.70
CA ASP A 21 9.95 0.73 16.78
C ASP A 21 11.37 0.64 16.19
N PRO A 22 12.26 1.60 16.51
CA PRO A 22 13.60 1.67 15.94
C PRO A 22 14.55 0.56 16.42
N TYR A 23 14.22 -0.17 17.49
CA TYR A 23 15.11 -1.16 18.10
C TYR A 23 14.85 -2.60 17.63
N ASP A 24 13.59 -2.96 17.39
CA ASP A 24 13.20 -4.32 17.02
C ASP A 24 12.46 -4.41 15.66
N GLY A 25 12.15 -3.26 15.05
CA GLY A 25 11.43 -3.18 13.78
C GLY A 25 9.98 -3.65 13.86
N HIS A 26 9.41 -3.78 15.07
CA HIS A 26 8.00 -4.07 15.28
C HIS A 26 7.15 -2.83 14.92
N MET A 27 5.98 -3.10 14.33
CA MET A 27 5.04 -2.07 13.89
C MET A 27 4.00 -1.90 14.98
N ASN A 28 4.05 -0.79 15.72
CA ASN A 28 3.09 -0.45 16.76
C ASN A 28 1.93 0.35 16.18
N ILE A 29 0.73 -0.22 16.19
CA ILE A 29 -0.49 0.48 15.76
C ILE A 29 -0.89 1.48 16.85
N THR A 30 -0.81 2.77 16.54
CA THR A 30 -1.09 3.87 17.48
C THR A 30 -2.52 4.38 17.38
N ASN A 31 -3.16 4.21 16.22
CA ASN A 31 -4.57 4.48 16.05
C ASN A 31 -5.19 3.62 14.93
N VAL A 32 -6.50 3.39 15.03
CA VAL A 32 -7.28 2.61 14.05
C VAL A 32 -8.51 3.38 13.59
N TYR A 33 -9.20 4.08 14.49
CA TYR A 33 -10.41 4.84 14.17
C TYR A 33 -10.21 6.33 14.48
N GLN A 34 -10.79 7.18 13.65
CA GLN A 34 -10.76 8.63 13.87
C GLN A 34 -11.72 9.05 14.99
N ASP A 35 -12.84 8.32 15.14
CA ASP A 35 -13.73 8.43 16.29
C ASP A 35 -13.13 7.68 17.47
N SER A 36 -13.11 8.31 18.65
CA SER A 36 -12.55 7.83 19.93
C SER A 36 -13.23 6.58 20.52
N ARG A 37 -13.46 5.56 19.70
CA ARG A 37 -13.90 4.23 20.13
C ARG A 37 -12.78 3.64 20.98
N LYS A 38 -13.12 3.20 22.20
CA LYS A 38 -12.18 2.46 23.05
C LYS A 38 -11.93 1.12 22.38
N VAL A 39 -10.81 1.03 21.69
CA VAL A 39 -10.33 -0.17 21.02
C VAL A 39 -9.10 -0.65 21.77
N ASP A 40 -9.04 -1.95 22.06
CA ASP A 40 -7.91 -2.57 22.75
C ASP A 40 -6.70 -2.63 21.80
N MET A 41 -5.84 -1.62 21.91
CA MET A 41 -4.66 -1.49 21.06
C MET A 41 -3.64 -2.60 21.34
N THR A 42 -3.60 -3.17 22.55
CA THR A 42 -2.67 -4.25 22.88
C THR A 42 -3.01 -5.52 22.10
N ARG A 43 -4.29 -5.88 22.05
CA ARG A 43 -4.75 -7.03 21.26
C ARG A 43 -4.56 -6.82 19.75
N ILE A 44 -4.87 -5.63 19.25
CA ILE A 44 -4.71 -5.31 17.82
C ILE A 44 -3.24 -5.39 17.39
N ASN A 45 -2.34 -4.93 18.25
CA ASN A 45 -0.93 -4.93 17.94
C ASN A 45 -0.36 -6.35 17.88
N ASP A 46 -0.79 -7.24 18.77
CA ASP A 46 -0.36 -8.65 18.75
C ASP A 46 -0.86 -9.39 17.49
N GLU A 47 -2.09 -9.13 17.06
CA GLU A 47 -2.73 -9.84 15.96
C GLU A 47 -2.42 -9.25 14.56
N TYR A 48 -2.23 -7.93 14.44
CA TYR A 48 -2.11 -7.25 13.14
C TYR A 48 -0.76 -6.56 12.87
N SER A 49 0.13 -6.41 13.85
CA SER A 49 1.46 -5.80 13.62
C SER A 49 2.25 -6.55 12.53
N GLY A 50 2.24 -7.88 12.59
CA GLY A 50 2.86 -8.74 11.57
C GLY A 50 2.23 -8.56 10.19
N THR A 51 0.91 -8.53 10.11
CA THR A 51 0.16 -8.37 8.85
C THR A 51 0.43 -7.01 8.20
N ILE A 52 0.50 -5.93 8.98
CA ILE A 52 0.84 -4.59 8.48
C ILE A 52 2.29 -4.54 8.01
N ARG A 53 3.23 -5.13 8.78
CA ARG A 53 4.64 -5.22 8.38
C ARG A 53 4.81 -5.98 7.07
N ASP A 54 4.12 -7.10 6.91
CA ASP A 54 4.17 -7.90 5.69
C ASP A 54 3.51 -7.18 4.51
N ALA A 55 2.38 -6.50 4.73
CA ALA A 55 1.75 -5.67 3.72
C ALA A 55 2.67 -4.54 3.24
N GLN A 56 3.35 -3.85 4.14
CA GLN A 56 4.35 -2.83 3.80
C GLN A 56 5.54 -3.41 3.05
N ARG A 57 6.06 -4.55 3.49
CA ARG A 57 7.18 -5.23 2.82
C ARG A 57 6.78 -5.59 1.40
N VAL A 58 5.57 -6.09 1.18
CA VAL A 58 5.03 -6.40 -0.14
C VAL A 58 4.82 -5.13 -0.99
N ILE A 59 4.36 -4.02 -0.40
CA ILE A 59 4.20 -2.74 -1.11
C ILE A 59 5.56 -2.19 -1.55
N ASN A 60 6.55 -2.17 -0.65
CA ASN A 60 7.90 -1.72 -0.98
C ASN A 60 8.58 -2.65 -1.99
N ALA A 61 8.44 -3.97 -1.84
CA ALA A 61 8.97 -4.93 -2.81
C ALA A 61 8.31 -4.75 -4.18
N ASN A 62 7.00 -4.48 -4.24
CA ASN A 62 6.30 -4.16 -5.49
C ASN A 62 6.81 -2.87 -6.13
N ARG A 63 6.98 -1.80 -5.34
CA ARG A 63 7.52 -0.51 -5.82
C ARG A 63 8.93 -0.68 -6.39
N ILE A 64 9.82 -1.36 -5.67
CA ILE A 64 11.20 -1.61 -6.08
C ILE A 64 11.25 -2.54 -7.30
N GLY A 65 10.50 -3.64 -7.28
CA GLY A 65 10.44 -4.59 -8.38
C GLY A 65 9.97 -3.94 -9.69
N MET A 66 8.93 -3.11 -9.61
CA MET A 66 8.47 -2.34 -10.78
C MET A 66 9.51 -1.33 -11.27
N LEU A 67 10.21 -0.64 -10.37
CA LEU A 67 11.29 0.27 -10.75
C LEU A 67 12.39 -0.48 -11.52
N ILE A 68 12.81 -1.64 -11.02
CA ILE A 68 13.84 -2.48 -11.67
C ILE A 68 13.37 -2.94 -13.05
N ILE A 69 12.13 -3.46 -13.16
CA ILE A 69 11.56 -3.91 -14.43
C ILE A 69 11.45 -2.74 -15.41
N TYR A 70 10.97 -1.59 -14.94
CA TYR A 70 10.85 -0.38 -15.74
C TYR A 70 12.21 0.09 -16.28
N LEU A 71 13.23 0.14 -15.41
CA LEU A 71 14.58 0.50 -15.81
C LEU A 71 15.14 -0.47 -16.85
N ALA A 72 14.98 -1.77 -16.62
CA ALA A 72 15.54 -2.82 -17.47
C ALA A 72 14.86 -2.93 -18.84
N LEU A 73 13.52 -2.86 -18.89
CA LEU A 73 12.74 -3.18 -20.10
C LEU A 73 12.25 -1.96 -20.87
N VAL A 74 12.16 -0.80 -20.23
CA VAL A 74 11.62 0.41 -20.86
C VAL A 74 12.68 1.49 -20.95
N PHE A 75 13.23 1.91 -19.82
CA PHE A 75 14.13 3.05 -19.78
C PHE A 75 15.46 2.78 -20.51
N LEU A 76 16.14 1.68 -20.19
CA LEU A 76 17.43 1.32 -20.80
C LEU A 76 17.33 1.12 -22.32
N PRO A 77 16.40 0.29 -22.86
CA PRO A 77 16.27 0.13 -24.31
C PRO A 77 15.94 1.44 -25.02
N ALA A 78 15.08 2.25 -24.41
CA ALA A 78 14.61 3.47 -25.05
C ALA A 78 15.65 4.61 -24.96
N LEU A 79 16.55 4.60 -23.95
CA LEU A 79 17.79 5.39 -23.97
C LEU A 79 18.70 4.98 -25.13
N ILE A 80 18.95 3.67 -25.30
CA ILE A 80 19.80 3.15 -26.38
C ILE A 80 19.25 3.56 -27.75
N ILE A 81 17.94 3.37 -27.97
CA ILE A 81 17.27 3.76 -29.22
C ILE A 81 17.32 5.27 -29.43
N SER A 82 17.09 6.07 -28.39
CA SER A 82 17.13 7.53 -28.49
C SER A 82 18.52 8.04 -28.90
N VAL A 83 19.60 7.46 -28.34
CA VAL A 83 20.97 7.78 -28.74
C VAL A 83 21.26 7.32 -30.17
N MET A 84 20.86 6.10 -30.55
CA MET A 84 21.09 5.57 -31.91
C MET A 84 20.34 6.34 -33.01
N GLN A 85 19.15 6.84 -32.69
CA GLN A 85 18.29 7.54 -33.66
C GLN A 85 18.37 9.06 -33.55
N GLU A 86 19.23 9.59 -32.66
CA GLU A 86 19.34 11.02 -32.32
C GLU A 86 17.97 11.67 -32.00
N ASN A 87 17.02 10.85 -31.52
CA ASN A 87 15.64 11.25 -31.38
C ASN A 87 15.31 11.55 -29.92
N ILE A 88 15.43 12.84 -29.57
CA ILE A 88 15.19 13.33 -28.20
C ILE A 88 13.70 13.32 -27.82
N LEU A 89 12.79 13.28 -28.80
CA LEU A 89 11.35 13.14 -28.53
C LEU A 89 11.03 11.78 -27.89
N LEU A 90 11.82 10.74 -28.19
CA LEU A 90 11.66 9.42 -27.58
C LEU A 90 11.87 9.48 -26.06
N LEU A 91 12.87 10.25 -25.60
CA LEU A 91 13.11 10.54 -24.19
C LEU A 91 11.91 11.21 -23.52
N GLY A 92 11.30 12.19 -24.18
CA GLY A 92 10.09 12.85 -23.67
C GLY A 92 8.92 11.88 -23.48
N VAL A 93 8.66 10.99 -24.44
CA VAL A 93 7.58 9.99 -24.36
C VAL A 93 7.82 8.98 -23.23
N ILE A 94 9.07 8.53 -23.04
CA ILE A 94 9.43 7.62 -21.94
C ILE A 94 9.17 8.26 -20.58
N ILE A 95 9.50 9.54 -20.41
CA ILE A 95 9.26 10.26 -19.16
C ILE A 95 7.76 10.29 -18.84
N ILE A 96 6.93 10.65 -19.82
CA ILE A 96 5.46 10.66 -19.65
C ILE A 96 4.94 9.26 -19.31
N TYR A 97 5.44 8.23 -20.00
CA TYR A 97 5.08 6.84 -19.71
C TYR A 97 5.51 6.40 -18.30
N THR A 98 6.67 6.86 -17.81
CA THR A 98 7.14 6.61 -16.44
C THR A 98 6.11 7.07 -15.41
N ILE A 99 5.59 8.28 -15.61
CA ILE A 99 4.61 8.90 -14.71
C ILE A 99 3.34 8.05 -14.69
N LEU A 100 2.84 7.65 -15.86
CA LEU A 100 1.65 6.78 -15.94
C LEU A 100 1.88 5.41 -15.28
N ALA A 101 3.03 4.78 -15.52
CA ALA A 101 3.38 3.51 -14.90
C ALA A 101 3.45 3.62 -13.36
N TYR A 102 4.02 4.71 -12.85
CA TYR A 102 4.02 5.00 -11.42
C TYR A 102 2.60 5.09 -10.84
N PHE A 103 1.69 5.81 -11.52
CA PHE A 103 0.29 5.90 -11.09
C PHE A 103 -0.41 4.54 -11.04
N VAL A 104 -0.14 3.66 -12.02
CA VAL A 104 -0.70 2.29 -12.02
C VAL A 104 -0.18 1.48 -10.83
N VAL A 105 1.11 1.58 -10.52
CA VAL A 105 1.71 0.91 -9.35
C VAL A 105 1.10 1.44 -8.06
N GLU A 106 0.93 2.75 -7.96
CA GLU A 106 0.34 3.36 -6.77
C GLU A 106 -1.13 2.95 -6.61
N ALA A 107 -1.89 2.83 -7.69
CA ALA A 107 -3.25 2.29 -7.66
C ALA A 107 -3.28 0.84 -7.15
N VAL A 108 -2.34 -0.01 -7.59
CA VAL A 108 -2.21 -1.40 -7.10
C VAL A 108 -1.84 -1.43 -5.62
N ASN A 109 -0.95 -0.55 -5.17
CA ASN A 109 -0.55 -0.46 -3.77
C ASN A 109 -1.71 0.02 -2.89
N GLN A 110 -2.47 1.02 -3.33
CA GLN A 110 -3.67 1.50 -2.64
C GLN A 110 -4.71 0.39 -2.48
N VAL A 111 -4.93 -0.42 -3.52
CA VAL A 111 -5.82 -1.59 -3.43
C VAL A 111 -5.36 -2.58 -2.36
N LYS A 112 -4.05 -2.88 -2.27
CA LYS A 112 -3.51 -3.78 -1.25
C LYS A 112 -3.70 -3.24 0.17
N ILE A 113 -3.44 -1.94 0.38
CA ILE A 113 -3.67 -1.28 1.68
C ILE A 113 -5.16 -1.34 2.04
N ASN A 114 -6.04 -0.98 1.12
CA ASN A 114 -7.48 -0.95 1.36
C ASN A 114 -8.05 -2.34 1.62
N GLN A 115 -7.48 -3.40 1.04
CA GLN A 115 -7.84 -4.78 1.40
C GLN A 115 -7.48 -5.13 2.84
N VAL A 116 -6.28 -4.74 3.29
CA VAL A 116 -5.82 -4.98 4.67
C VAL A 116 -6.71 -4.20 5.65
N LEU A 117 -6.95 -2.92 5.37
CA LEU A 117 -7.84 -2.07 6.17
C LEU A 117 -9.27 -2.63 6.21
N HIS A 118 -9.82 -3.09 5.09
CA HIS A 118 -11.16 -3.66 5.05
C HIS A 118 -11.27 -4.95 5.88
N LYS A 119 -10.23 -5.81 5.88
CA LYS A 119 -10.20 -6.99 6.75
C LYS A 119 -10.16 -6.59 8.23
N LEU A 120 -9.30 -5.63 8.58
CA LEU A 120 -9.19 -5.09 9.94
C LEU A 120 -10.54 -4.55 10.45
N ASP A 121 -11.25 -3.76 9.64
CA ASP A 121 -12.57 -3.23 10.02
C ASP A 121 -13.62 -4.33 10.21
N GLN A 122 -13.62 -5.36 9.36
CA GLN A 122 -14.54 -6.50 9.49
C GLN A 122 -14.29 -7.29 10.78
N ASP A 123 -13.03 -7.58 11.10
CA ASP A 123 -12.66 -8.34 12.29
C ASP A 123 -12.95 -7.54 13.58
N LEU A 124 -12.75 -6.22 13.56
CA LEU A 124 -13.09 -5.33 14.68
C LEU A 124 -14.60 -5.22 14.89
N LYS A 125 -15.39 -5.17 13.82
CA LYS A 125 -16.86 -5.21 13.91
C LYS A 125 -17.33 -6.55 14.47
N ALA A 126 -16.79 -7.67 14.00
CA ALA A 126 -17.14 -9.01 14.48
C ALA A 126 -16.80 -9.21 15.97
N SER A 127 -15.63 -8.76 16.42
CA SER A 127 -15.20 -8.85 17.81
C SER A 127 -15.95 -7.89 18.75
N SER A 128 -16.41 -6.74 18.25
CA SER A 128 -17.33 -5.87 19.02
C SER A 128 -18.72 -6.48 19.25
N HIS A 129 -19.13 -7.42 18.38
CA HIS A 129 -20.40 -8.14 18.50
C HIS A 129 -20.32 -9.29 19.50
N SER A 130 -19.17 -9.95 19.68
CA SER A 130 -19.03 -11.02 20.66
C SER A 130 -18.97 -10.51 22.10
N ILE A 131 -18.48 -9.28 22.34
CA ILE A 131 -18.46 -8.66 23.68
C ILE A 131 -19.84 -8.18 24.13
N ARG A 132 -20.78 -7.90 23.21
CA ARG A 132 -22.14 -7.45 23.55
C ARG A 132 -23.13 -8.58 23.89
N GLN A 133 -22.71 -9.84 23.79
CA GLN A 133 -23.58 -11.01 24.07
C GLN A 133 -23.13 -11.87 25.26
N GLY A 134 -22.13 -11.42 26.04
CA GLY A 134 -21.74 -12.03 27.32
C GLY A 134 -22.12 -11.14 28.49
#